data_AF-A0AA36JKP9-F1
#
_entry.id   AF-A0AA36JKP9-F1
#
_cell.length_a   1.000
_cell.length_b   1.000
_cell.length_c   1.000
_cell.angle_alpha   90.00
_cell.angle_beta   90.00
_cell.angle_gamma   90.00
#
_symmetry.space_group_name_H-M   'P 1'
#
loop_
_entity.id
_entity.type
_entity.pdbx_description
1 polymer ?
#
loop_
_entity_poly.entity_id
_entity_poly.type
_entity_poly.pdbx_seq_one_letter_code
_entity_poly.pdbx_strand_id
1 'polypeptide(L)'
;MASQPKPPPHWAGLGLGSGAESALKQQLQEAQAANEALNAKLQAAKDLWQRLEEAELKECEARKQLTVCQAQLEKLKAELEKRIRRPKGRVTARLLRNLESNIAREMCDARQGFVIQKVTEKHGKTEVRRVAVCPSTSRLKWCHARECLGESSKTLDLTVVQKIEYGPGSRAFKLYPEASPWLCFSLITAERSYDFISSNENSARCFVLSISRLCEGKADGGFRSRRQFESAKGWCKLKTGCQRRGSTMQKAILSALQQAAESLPAIPASESESLVADSTAAVQQEGLAEKPMDLFDFCDELKGESSPKLPAAQPKIGQRPSTTSLAAVSRGLTRWISSSSGSPAGGGWPRPGETWVFTGIVDHVDLYRSADSNEWVNEMTCRGQNSERRMVNIVSVLPQQNMVEIRGTDKLKFVKGWARMVDDNGQWLLEEAPK
;
A
#
# COMPACT_ATOMS: atom_id res chain seq x y z
N MET A 1 -18.24 -35.90 92.45
CA MET A 1 -17.41 -35.42 93.57
C MET A 1 -16.00 -35.93 93.36
N ALA A 2 -15.13 -35.13 92.72
CA ALA A 2 -13.73 -35.47 92.51
C ALA A 2 -12.89 -34.70 93.54
N SER A 3 -12.12 -35.44 94.32
CA SER A 3 -11.25 -34.95 95.39
C SER A 3 -10.19 -34.00 94.84
N GLN A 4 -10.15 -32.77 95.36
CA GLN A 4 -9.04 -31.87 95.10
C GLN A 4 -7.75 -32.44 95.73
N PRO A 5 -6.65 -32.57 94.98
CA PRO A 5 -5.38 -33.02 95.53
C PRO A 5 -4.83 -31.96 96.50
N LYS A 6 -4.52 -32.39 97.73
CA LYS A 6 -3.80 -31.58 98.72
C LYS A 6 -2.38 -31.29 98.19
N PRO A 7 -1.94 -30.02 98.20
CA PRO A 7 -0.57 -29.69 97.82
C PRO A 7 0.44 -30.27 98.85
N PRO A 8 1.61 -30.73 98.41
CA PRO A 8 2.63 -31.31 99.27
C PRO A 8 3.32 -30.26 100.17
N PRO A 9 3.77 -30.61 101.39
CA PRO A 9 4.08 -29.65 102.45
C PRO A 9 5.54 -29.17 102.52
N HIS A 10 6.28 -29.10 101.41
CA HIS A 10 7.74 -28.80 101.44
C HIS A 10 8.19 -27.56 100.64
N TRP A 11 7.30 -26.61 100.34
CA TRP A 11 7.63 -25.38 99.58
C TRP A 11 7.75 -24.10 100.44
N ALA A 12 7.85 -24.25 101.77
CA ALA A 12 8.07 -23.13 102.67
C ALA A 12 9.59 -22.90 102.86
N GLY A 13 10.20 -22.02 102.05
CA GLY A 13 11.57 -21.59 102.35
C GLY A 13 12.48 -21.18 101.18
N LEU A 14 11.96 -20.98 99.97
CA LEU A 14 12.71 -20.25 98.94
C LEU A 14 12.12 -18.84 98.85
N GLY A 15 12.70 -17.91 99.60
CA GLY A 15 12.47 -16.49 99.41
C GLY A 15 12.93 -16.09 98.02
N LEU A 16 12.02 -16.16 97.05
CA LEU A 16 12.16 -15.50 95.76
C LEU A 16 12.36 -14.01 96.07
N GLY A 17 13.61 -13.56 96.00
CA GLY A 17 13.94 -12.14 96.17
C GLY A 17 13.07 -11.32 95.23
N SER A 18 12.67 -10.11 95.65
CA SER A 18 11.68 -9.27 94.93
C SER A 18 12.01 -9.04 93.45
N GLY A 19 13.26 -9.26 93.02
CA GLY A 19 13.66 -9.26 91.61
C GLY A 19 13.04 -10.38 90.75
N ALA A 20 12.77 -11.57 91.30
CA ALA A 20 12.20 -12.68 90.55
C ALA A 20 10.71 -12.47 90.21
N GLU A 21 9.95 -11.86 91.10
CA GLU A 21 8.54 -11.50 90.84
C GLU A 21 8.42 -10.39 89.79
N SER A 22 9.33 -9.40 89.84
CA SER A 22 9.42 -8.35 88.82
C SER A 22 9.76 -8.92 87.44
N ALA A 23 10.72 -9.86 87.36
CA ALA A 23 11.11 -10.51 86.11
C ALA A 23 9.95 -11.32 85.50
N LEU A 24 9.18 -12.04 86.32
CA LEU A 24 8.03 -12.81 85.86
C LEU A 24 6.89 -11.90 85.34
N LYS A 25 6.61 -10.79 86.02
CA LYS A 25 5.61 -9.80 85.57
C LYS A 25 6.02 -9.17 84.24
N GLN A 26 7.30 -8.85 84.07
CA GLN A 26 7.83 -8.36 82.81
C GLN A 26 7.69 -9.40 81.69
N GLN A 27 8.06 -10.66 81.94
CA GLN A 27 7.89 -11.75 80.97
C GLN A 27 6.43 -11.97 80.57
N LEU A 28 5.49 -11.86 81.52
CA LEU A 28 4.06 -11.97 81.23
C LEU A 28 3.56 -10.82 80.36
N GLN A 29 4.00 -9.59 80.64
CA GLN A 29 3.66 -8.43 79.82
C GLN A 29 4.24 -8.54 78.41
N GLU A 30 5.48 -8.99 78.27
CA GLU A 30 6.12 -9.24 76.97
C GLU A 30 5.38 -10.34 76.19
N ALA A 31 4.96 -11.42 76.86
CA ALA A 31 4.17 -12.48 76.25
C ALA A 31 2.77 -12.00 75.82
N GLN A 32 2.13 -11.14 76.61
CA GLN A 32 0.85 -10.51 76.26
C GLN A 32 1.01 -9.61 75.03
N ALA A 33 2.01 -8.73 75.02
CA ALA A 33 2.32 -7.87 73.88
C ALA A 33 2.65 -8.69 72.62
N ALA A 34 3.38 -9.81 72.76
CA ALA A 34 3.67 -10.72 71.65
C ALA A 34 2.41 -11.40 71.09
N ASN A 35 1.48 -11.81 71.96
CA ASN A 35 0.19 -12.38 71.56
C ASN A 35 -0.70 -11.35 70.86
N GLU A 36 -0.75 -10.12 71.36
CA GLU A 36 -1.47 -9.02 70.70
C GLU A 36 -0.86 -8.71 69.32
N ALA A 37 0.47 -8.66 69.22
CA ALA A 37 1.16 -8.48 67.95
C ALA A 37 0.88 -9.64 66.97
N LEU A 38 0.81 -10.88 67.46
CA LEU A 38 0.46 -12.04 66.65
C LEU A 38 -0.99 -11.97 66.15
N ASN A 39 -1.94 -11.61 67.02
CA ASN A 39 -3.35 -11.43 66.66
C ASN A 39 -3.53 -10.29 65.64
N ALA A 40 -2.80 -9.19 65.79
CA ALA A 40 -2.79 -8.10 64.82
C ALA A 40 -2.25 -8.56 63.46
N LYS A 41 -1.15 -9.34 63.44
CA LYS A 41 -0.61 -9.94 62.20
C LYS A 41 -1.61 -10.90 61.56
N LEU A 42 -2.29 -11.73 62.36
CA LEU A 42 -3.31 -12.65 61.87
C LEU A 42 -4.50 -11.90 61.25
N GLN A 43 -4.93 -10.79 61.87
CA GLN A 43 -6.01 -9.98 61.33
C GLN A 43 -5.59 -9.29 60.02
N ALA A 44 -4.40 -8.69 59.98
CA ALA A 44 -3.86 -8.09 58.76
C ALA A 44 -3.75 -9.12 57.62
N ALA A 45 -3.36 -10.37 57.93
CA ALA A 45 -3.33 -11.45 56.95
C ALA A 45 -4.74 -11.80 56.44
N LYS A 46 -5.75 -11.86 57.31
CA LYS A 46 -7.15 -12.10 56.90
C LYS A 46 -7.68 -11.00 55.99
N ASP A 47 -7.42 -9.74 56.34
CA ASP A 47 -7.85 -8.59 55.53
C ASP A 47 -7.16 -8.58 54.16
N LEU A 48 -5.88 -9.00 54.09
CA LEU A 48 -5.16 -9.18 52.83
C LEU A 48 -5.80 -10.29 51.97
N TRP A 49 -6.12 -11.43 52.57
CA TRP A 49 -6.79 -12.55 51.89
C TRP A 49 -8.15 -12.14 51.32
N GLN A 50 -8.97 -11.43 52.10
CA GLN A 50 -10.27 -10.92 51.61
C GLN A 50 -10.10 -9.97 50.41
N ARG A 51 -9.09 -9.08 50.45
CA ARG A 51 -8.81 -8.19 49.31
C ARG A 51 -8.34 -8.94 48.06
N LEU A 52 -7.60 -10.04 48.22
CA LEU A 52 -7.18 -10.89 47.10
C LEU A 52 -8.38 -11.61 46.49
N GLU A 53 -9.28 -12.19 47.30
CA GLU A 53 -10.52 -12.81 46.81
C GLU A 53 -11.41 -11.82 46.06
N GLU A 54 -11.57 -10.59 46.58
CA GLU A 54 -12.31 -9.53 45.89
C GLU A 54 -11.65 -9.11 44.57
N ALA A 55 -10.32 -9.07 44.51
CA ALA A 55 -9.57 -8.75 43.30
C ALA A 55 -9.71 -9.85 42.23
N GLU A 56 -9.63 -11.13 42.63
CA GLU A 56 -9.83 -12.27 41.74
C GLU A 56 -11.25 -12.31 41.17
N LEU A 57 -12.26 -12.00 42.00
CA LEU A 57 -13.65 -11.91 41.54
C LEU A 57 -13.83 -10.79 40.49
N LYS A 58 -13.23 -9.61 40.74
CA LYS A 58 -13.25 -8.48 39.79
C LYS A 58 -12.53 -8.81 38.49
N GLU A 59 -11.41 -9.52 38.55
CA GLU A 59 -10.68 -9.96 37.35
C GLU A 59 -11.50 -10.97 36.54
N CYS A 60 -12.15 -11.93 37.21
CA CYS A 60 -13.05 -12.89 36.56
C CYS A 60 -14.22 -12.18 35.85
N GLU A 61 -14.81 -11.17 36.48
CA GLU A 61 -15.86 -10.36 35.87
C GLU A 61 -15.36 -9.55 34.67
N ALA A 62 -14.20 -8.90 34.78
CA ALA A 62 -13.59 -8.16 33.69
C ALA A 62 -13.27 -9.07 32.48
N ARG A 63 -12.78 -10.30 32.72
CA ARG A 63 -12.56 -11.30 31.66
C ARG A 63 -13.86 -11.68 30.95
N LYS A 64 -14.95 -11.89 31.69
CA LYS A 64 -16.28 -12.15 31.10
C LYS A 64 -16.75 -10.97 30.24
N GLN A 65 -16.63 -9.74 30.74
CA GLN A 65 -16.98 -8.55 29.96
C GLN A 65 -16.14 -8.42 28.67
N LEU A 66 -14.84 -8.70 28.73
CA LEU A 66 -13.97 -8.68 27.56
C LEU A 66 -14.42 -9.68 26.48
N THR A 67 -14.78 -10.91 26.87
CA THR A 67 -15.27 -11.93 25.91
C THR A 67 -16.57 -11.50 25.22
N VAL A 68 -17.49 -10.85 25.94
CA VAL A 68 -18.73 -10.31 25.37
C VAL A 68 -18.43 -9.19 24.36
N CYS A 69 -17.56 -8.25 24.73
CA CYS A 69 -17.14 -7.17 23.84
C CYS A 69 -16.45 -7.69 22.57
N GLN A 70 -15.57 -8.70 22.69
CA GLN A 70 -14.92 -9.35 21.55
C GLN A 70 -15.95 -10.02 20.62
N ALA A 71 -16.92 -10.76 21.18
CA ALA A 71 -17.98 -11.39 20.40
C ALA A 71 -18.86 -10.35 19.66
N GLN A 72 -19.15 -9.22 20.28
CA GLN A 72 -19.88 -8.12 19.63
C GLN A 72 -19.08 -7.49 18.48
N LEU A 73 -17.77 -7.32 18.65
CA LEU A 73 -16.89 -6.77 17.63
C LEU A 73 -16.79 -7.69 16.42
N GLU A 74 -16.66 -9.00 16.63
CA GLU A 74 -16.67 -9.99 15.54
C GLU A 74 -18.03 -10.06 14.84
N LYS A 75 -19.14 -9.95 15.59
CA LYS A 75 -20.48 -9.84 15.00
C LYS A 75 -20.62 -8.60 14.10
N LEU A 76 -20.13 -7.44 14.55
CA LEU A 76 -20.14 -6.20 13.76
C LEU A 76 -19.23 -6.30 12.53
N LYS A 77 -18.05 -6.89 12.66
CA LYS A 77 -17.15 -7.17 11.51
C LYS A 77 -17.82 -8.06 10.49
N ALA A 78 -18.42 -9.17 10.92
CA ALA A 78 -19.13 -10.10 10.04
C ALA A 78 -20.33 -9.43 9.36
N GLU A 79 -21.05 -8.56 10.06
CA GLU A 79 -22.15 -7.78 9.47
C GLU A 79 -21.64 -6.77 8.43
N LEU A 80 -20.58 -6.04 8.74
CA LEU A 80 -19.92 -5.12 7.82
C LEU A 80 -19.43 -5.86 6.56
N GLU A 81 -18.81 -7.02 6.74
CA GLU A 81 -18.34 -7.85 5.64
C GLU A 81 -19.50 -8.39 4.78
N LYS A 82 -20.61 -8.83 5.39
CA LYS A 82 -21.84 -9.18 4.66
C LYS A 82 -22.42 -8.00 3.88
N ARG A 83 -22.35 -6.78 4.44
CA ARG A 83 -22.77 -5.55 3.74
C ARG A 83 -21.85 -5.19 2.58
N ILE A 84 -20.55 -5.45 2.69
CA ILE A 84 -19.56 -5.21 1.63
C ILE A 84 -19.67 -6.27 0.52
N ARG A 85 -19.83 -7.55 0.87
CA ARG A 85 -19.87 -8.67 -0.08
C ARG A 85 -21.16 -8.75 -0.90
N ARG A 86 -22.24 -8.04 -0.51
CA ARG A 86 -23.46 -7.95 -1.31
C ARG A 86 -23.39 -6.69 -2.19
N PRO A 87 -22.98 -6.77 -3.47
CA PRO A 87 -23.22 -5.66 -4.38
C PRO A 87 -24.73 -5.44 -4.42
N LYS A 88 -25.18 -4.35 -3.79
CA LYS A 88 -26.60 -4.00 -3.67
C LYS A 88 -27.15 -3.73 -5.08
N GLY A 89 -27.70 -4.77 -5.71
CA GLY A 89 -28.37 -4.70 -7.00
C GLY A 89 -27.43 -4.70 -8.21
N ARG A 90 -27.99 -5.21 -9.32
CA ARG A 90 -27.38 -5.22 -10.66
C ARG A 90 -26.91 -3.83 -11.10
N VAL A 91 -27.57 -2.77 -10.63
CA VAL A 91 -27.23 -1.36 -10.89
C VAL A 91 -25.89 -0.98 -10.27
N THR A 92 -25.65 -1.30 -9.00
CA THR A 92 -24.39 -0.98 -8.31
C THR A 92 -23.22 -1.77 -8.89
N ALA A 93 -23.43 -3.06 -9.23
CA ALA A 93 -22.41 -3.84 -9.93
C ALA A 93 -22.06 -3.24 -11.31
N ARG A 94 -23.05 -2.70 -12.04
CA ARG A 94 -22.84 -1.98 -13.30
C ARG A 94 -22.09 -0.67 -13.08
N LEU A 95 -22.43 0.09 -12.04
CA LEU A 95 -21.75 1.32 -11.67
C LEU A 95 -20.29 1.06 -11.29
N LEU A 96 -20.01 0.02 -10.51
CA LEU A 96 -18.65 -0.39 -10.15
C LEU A 96 -17.84 -0.81 -11.39
N ARG A 97 -18.42 -1.58 -12.32
CA ARG A 97 -17.76 -1.87 -13.60
C ARG A 97 -17.50 -0.61 -14.42
N ASN A 98 -18.45 0.33 -14.44
CA ASN A 98 -18.28 1.62 -15.10
C ASN A 98 -17.19 2.47 -14.43
N LEU A 99 -17.05 2.38 -13.10
CA LEU A 99 -15.97 3.01 -12.33
C LEU A 99 -14.62 2.32 -12.53
N GLU A 100 -14.57 1.00 -12.73
CA GLU A 100 -13.35 0.27 -13.11
C GLU A 100 -12.86 0.68 -14.50
N SER A 101 -13.79 1.00 -15.41
CA SER A 101 -13.48 1.64 -16.69
C SER A 101 -13.31 3.16 -16.60
N ASN A 102 -13.51 3.75 -15.41
CA ASN A 102 -13.46 5.20 -15.27
C ASN A 102 -12.01 5.66 -15.20
N ILE A 103 -11.53 6.10 -16.36
CA ILE A 103 -10.22 6.74 -16.53
C ILE A 103 -10.32 8.28 -16.47
N ALA A 104 -11.42 8.85 -15.95
CA ALA A 104 -11.62 10.30 -15.95
C ALA A 104 -10.53 11.05 -15.18
N ARG A 105 -9.97 10.43 -14.12
CA ARG A 105 -8.83 10.99 -13.38
C ARG A 105 -7.62 11.10 -14.31
N GLU A 106 -7.24 10.01 -14.95
CA GLU A 106 -6.13 9.98 -15.90
C GLU A 106 -6.33 10.94 -17.06
N MET A 107 -7.55 11.07 -17.59
CA MET A 107 -7.88 12.03 -18.63
C MET A 107 -7.77 13.47 -18.14
N CYS A 108 -8.17 13.76 -16.91
CA CYS A 108 -8.03 15.09 -16.32
C CYS A 108 -6.55 15.45 -16.14
N ASP A 109 -5.75 14.52 -15.64
CA ASP A 109 -4.31 14.71 -15.42
C ASP A 109 -3.58 14.85 -16.77
N ALA A 110 -3.87 13.96 -17.74
CA ALA A 110 -3.32 14.05 -19.09
C ALA A 110 -3.72 15.36 -19.81
N ARG A 111 -4.88 15.94 -19.47
CA ARG A 111 -5.32 17.24 -19.99
C ARG A 111 -4.53 18.42 -19.41
N GLN A 112 -4.16 18.37 -18.13
CA GLN A 112 -3.26 19.37 -17.53
C GLN A 112 -1.85 19.31 -18.13
N GLY A 113 -1.46 18.10 -18.54
CA GLY A 113 -0.22 17.79 -19.21
C GLY A 113 0.93 17.52 -18.25
N PHE A 114 1.93 16.84 -18.76
CA PHE A 114 3.14 16.46 -18.03
C PHE A 114 4.38 16.89 -18.81
N VAL A 115 5.47 17.14 -18.09
CA VAL A 115 6.79 17.34 -18.69
C VAL A 115 7.42 15.96 -18.89
N ILE A 116 7.58 15.54 -20.14
CA ILE A 116 8.12 14.23 -20.53
C ILE A 116 9.18 14.40 -21.62
N GLN A 117 9.95 13.36 -21.89
CA GLN A 117 10.94 13.37 -22.96
C GLN A 117 10.29 12.88 -24.25
N LYS A 118 10.34 13.71 -25.29
CA LYS A 118 9.97 13.34 -26.65
C LYS A 118 11.22 12.92 -27.39
N VAL A 119 11.21 11.74 -27.98
CA VAL A 119 12.27 11.26 -28.86
C VAL A 119 12.09 11.85 -30.25
N THR A 120 13.18 12.36 -30.82
CA THR A 120 13.22 12.87 -32.19
C THR A 120 13.63 11.76 -33.15
N GLU A 121 12.85 11.59 -34.22
CA GLU A 121 13.05 10.53 -35.20
C GLU A 121 14.39 10.65 -35.95
N LYS A 122 14.78 11.88 -36.32
CA LYS A 122 15.94 12.11 -37.20
C LYS A 122 17.30 11.82 -36.56
N HIS A 123 17.41 12.02 -35.24
CA HIS A 123 18.71 12.00 -34.57
C HIS A 123 18.77 11.07 -33.37
N GLY A 124 17.64 10.46 -32.97
CA GLY A 124 17.57 9.78 -31.69
C GLY A 124 18.04 10.72 -30.57
N LYS A 125 17.61 11.99 -30.60
CA LYS A 125 17.82 12.95 -29.50
C LYS A 125 16.53 13.10 -28.71
N THR A 126 16.63 13.14 -27.38
CA THR A 126 15.51 13.43 -26.50
C THR A 126 15.35 14.93 -26.32
N GLU A 127 14.13 15.43 -26.43
CA GLU A 127 13.76 16.80 -26.09
C GLU A 127 12.77 16.78 -24.93
N VAL A 128 13.01 17.60 -23.90
CA VAL A 128 12.07 17.75 -22.79
C VAL A 128 10.91 18.64 -23.25
N ARG A 129 9.69 18.09 -23.26
CA ARG A 129 8.49 18.74 -23.77
C ARG A 129 7.38 18.66 -22.75
N ARG A 130 6.59 19.73 -22.65
CA ARG A 130 5.29 19.65 -21.96
C ARG A 130 4.28 19.09 -22.95
N VAL A 131 3.68 17.96 -22.61
CA VAL A 131 2.74 17.23 -23.47
C VAL A 131 1.39 17.19 -22.78
N ALA A 132 0.29 17.38 -23.51
CA ALA A 132 -1.06 17.26 -22.98
C ALA A 132 -2.03 16.68 -24.01
N VAL A 133 -3.06 16.02 -23.52
CA VAL A 133 -4.17 15.52 -24.32
C VAL A 133 -5.30 16.55 -24.30
N CYS A 134 -5.92 16.82 -25.45
CA CYS A 134 -7.10 17.66 -25.56
C CYS A 134 -8.30 16.78 -25.94
N PRO A 135 -9.11 16.32 -24.97
CA PRO A 135 -10.21 15.38 -25.24
C PRO A 135 -11.29 15.92 -26.19
N SER A 136 -11.57 17.23 -26.14
CA SER A 136 -12.61 17.85 -26.98
C SER A 136 -12.26 17.88 -28.46
N THR A 137 -10.97 17.93 -28.80
CA THR A 137 -10.50 17.96 -30.19
C THR A 137 -9.83 16.65 -30.60
N SER A 138 -9.74 15.67 -29.70
CA SER A 138 -8.98 14.43 -29.89
C SER A 138 -7.55 14.68 -30.40
N ARG A 139 -6.85 15.67 -29.82
CA ARG A 139 -5.46 16.01 -30.21
C ARG A 139 -4.50 15.81 -29.05
N LEU A 140 -3.29 15.35 -29.36
CA LEU A 140 -2.13 15.44 -28.48
C LEU A 140 -1.36 16.72 -28.82
N LYS A 141 -1.12 17.58 -27.83
CA LYS A 141 -0.37 18.83 -28.00
C LYS A 141 0.95 18.76 -27.25
N TRP A 142 2.00 19.38 -27.78
CA TRP A 142 3.25 19.55 -27.07
C TRP A 142 3.97 20.87 -27.42
N CYS A 143 4.64 21.43 -26.41
CA CYS A 143 5.45 22.66 -26.51
C CYS A 143 6.77 22.47 -25.75
N HIS A 144 7.63 23.49 -25.75
CA HIS A 144 8.82 23.46 -24.88
C HIS A 144 8.39 23.34 -23.40
N ALA A 145 9.21 22.71 -22.55
CA ALA A 145 8.84 22.43 -21.15
C ALA A 145 8.45 23.67 -20.33
N ARG A 146 9.03 24.83 -20.66
CA ARG A 146 8.77 26.13 -20.00
C ARG A 146 7.61 26.92 -20.61
N GLU A 147 7.11 26.49 -21.77
CA GLU A 147 6.04 27.19 -22.48
C GLU A 147 4.67 26.71 -22.00
N CYS A 148 3.67 27.58 -22.12
CA CYS A 148 2.28 27.21 -21.96
C CYS A 148 1.75 26.58 -23.26
N LEU A 149 0.81 25.64 -23.11
CA LEU A 149 0.16 24.99 -24.25
C LEU A 149 -0.80 25.98 -24.94
N GLY A 150 -0.28 26.76 -25.89
CA GLY A 150 -1.03 27.72 -26.69
C GLY A 150 -1.29 27.25 -28.13
N GLU A 151 -1.62 28.20 -29.00
CA GLU A 151 -1.86 27.98 -30.44
C GLU A 151 -0.58 27.58 -31.19
N SER A 152 0.57 28.03 -30.72
CA SER A 152 1.90 27.67 -31.26
C SER A 152 2.35 26.25 -30.91
N SER A 153 1.57 25.53 -30.08
CA SER A 153 1.91 24.16 -29.71
C SER A 153 1.89 23.25 -30.93
N LYS A 154 2.89 22.37 -31.05
CA LYS A 154 2.84 21.29 -32.04
C LYS A 154 1.71 20.34 -31.65
N THR A 155 1.02 19.79 -32.65
CA THR A 155 -0.12 18.92 -32.41
C THR A 155 -0.04 17.64 -33.25
N LEU A 156 -0.67 16.59 -32.74
CA LEU A 156 -0.97 15.34 -33.44
C LEU A 156 -2.46 15.08 -33.31
N ASP A 157 -3.13 14.89 -34.43
CA ASP A 157 -4.50 14.38 -34.44
C ASP A 157 -4.50 12.91 -34.03
N LEU A 158 -5.24 12.56 -32.96
CA LEU A 158 -5.30 11.19 -32.49
C LEU A 158 -6.15 10.31 -33.42
N THR A 159 -6.95 10.89 -34.33
CA THR A 159 -7.71 10.11 -35.29
C THR A 159 -6.83 9.45 -36.37
N VAL A 160 -5.62 9.95 -36.60
CA VAL A 160 -4.67 9.38 -37.57
C VAL A 160 -3.72 8.35 -36.95
N VAL A 161 -3.82 8.12 -35.64
CA VAL A 161 -3.02 7.11 -34.94
C VAL A 161 -3.60 5.73 -35.25
N GLN A 162 -2.76 4.86 -35.81
CA GLN A 162 -3.12 3.49 -36.20
C GLN A 162 -2.77 2.48 -35.11
N LYS A 163 -1.71 2.74 -34.33
CA LYS A 163 -1.24 1.82 -33.30
C LYS A 163 -0.61 2.56 -32.13
N ILE A 164 -0.89 2.08 -30.92
CA ILE A 164 -0.28 2.50 -29.67
C ILE A 164 0.64 1.38 -29.20
N GLU A 165 1.94 1.64 -29.13
CA GLU A 165 2.91 0.69 -28.59
C GLU A 165 3.35 1.12 -27.20
N TYR A 166 3.30 0.21 -26.24
CA TYR A 166 3.71 0.44 -24.85
C TYR A 166 4.74 -0.60 -24.42
N GLY A 167 5.64 -0.22 -23.50
CA GLY A 167 6.57 -1.18 -22.93
C GLY A 167 7.74 -1.51 -23.88
N PRO A 168 8.25 -2.76 -23.85
CA PRO A 168 9.40 -3.17 -24.66
C PRO A 168 9.12 -3.19 -26.17
N GLY A 169 7.83 -3.22 -26.54
CA GLY A 169 7.41 -3.16 -27.95
C GLY A 169 7.54 -1.77 -28.56
N SER A 170 7.52 -0.72 -27.73
CA SER A 170 7.57 0.67 -28.19
C SER A 170 8.88 1.00 -28.89
N ARG A 171 8.79 1.76 -29.99
CA ARG A 171 9.99 2.30 -30.68
C ARG A 171 10.81 3.22 -29.76
N ALA A 172 10.17 3.94 -28.83
CA ALA A 172 10.85 4.74 -27.81
C ALA A 172 11.87 3.91 -27.01
N PHE A 173 11.47 2.73 -26.51
CA PHE A 173 12.38 1.84 -25.78
C PHE A 173 13.45 1.22 -26.68
N LYS A 174 13.12 0.89 -27.94
CA LYS A 174 14.11 0.35 -28.90
C LYS A 174 15.21 1.36 -29.20
N LEU A 175 14.89 2.65 -29.23
CA LEU A 175 15.85 3.74 -29.45
C LEU A 175 16.65 4.09 -28.20
N TYR A 176 16.06 3.90 -27.01
CA TYR A 176 16.68 4.21 -25.71
C TYR A 176 16.54 3.01 -24.75
N PRO A 177 17.34 1.95 -24.94
CA PRO A 177 17.27 0.73 -24.13
C PRO A 177 17.65 0.97 -22.65
N GLU A 178 18.32 2.08 -22.33
CA GLU A 178 18.59 2.53 -20.96
C GLU A 178 17.34 3.03 -20.24
N ALA A 179 16.34 3.50 -20.97
CA ALA A 179 15.07 3.93 -20.39
C ALA A 179 14.29 2.71 -19.89
N SER A 180 13.55 2.87 -18.79
CA SER A 180 12.69 1.80 -18.31
C SER A 180 11.53 1.57 -19.29
N PRO A 181 11.28 0.33 -19.77
CA PRO A 181 10.30 0.09 -20.82
C PRO A 181 8.88 0.47 -20.39
N TRP A 182 8.53 0.32 -19.11
CA TRP A 182 7.21 0.72 -18.59
C TRP A 182 6.96 2.23 -18.53
N LEU A 183 7.98 3.04 -18.81
CA LEU A 183 7.90 4.49 -18.99
C LEU A 183 7.83 4.89 -20.48
N CYS A 184 8.00 3.94 -21.39
CA CYS A 184 8.11 4.19 -22.81
C CYS A 184 6.79 3.86 -23.53
N PHE A 185 6.37 4.77 -24.41
CA PHE A 185 5.27 4.52 -25.34
C PHE A 185 5.49 5.26 -26.67
N SER A 186 4.91 4.71 -27.73
CA SER A 186 5.02 5.23 -29.09
C SER A 186 3.64 5.25 -29.75
N LEU A 187 3.35 6.32 -30.49
CA LEU A 187 2.15 6.44 -31.31
C LEU A 187 2.55 6.32 -32.77
N ILE A 188 2.01 5.33 -33.47
CA ILE A 188 2.33 5.06 -34.87
C ILE A 188 1.21 5.63 -35.75
N THR A 189 1.58 6.49 -36.69
CA THR A 189 0.71 6.97 -37.78
C THR A 189 1.18 6.38 -39.11
N ALA A 190 0.44 6.62 -40.18
CA ALA A 190 0.84 6.19 -41.53
C ALA A 190 2.20 6.77 -41.97
N GLU A 191 2.52 7.98 -41.52
CA GLU A 191 3.69 8.73 -41.98
C GLU A 191 4.93 8.53 -41.10
N ARG A 192 4.74 8.42 -39.78
CA ARG A 192 5.85 8.37 -38.81
C ARG A 192 5.41 7.85 -37.44
N SER A 193 6.36 7.72 -36.53
CA SER A 193 6.08 7.50 -35.11
C SER A 193 6.29 8.76 -34.27
N TYR A 194 5.59 8.81 -33.14
CA TYR A 194 5.77 9.80 -32.09
C TYR A 194 6.14 9.05 -30.82
N ASP A 195 7.40 9.18 -30.43
CA ASP A 195 8.03 8.37 -29.39
C ASP A 195 8.23 9.19 -28.13
N PHE A 196 7.82 8.64 -26.98
CA PHE A 196 7.80 9.34 -25.70
C PHE A 196 8.36 8.46 -24.57
N ILE A 197 9.09 9.11 -23.67
CA ILE A 197 9.59 8.54 -22.42
C ILE A 197 9.07 9.41 -21.27
N SER A 198 8.18 8.85 -20.47
CA SER A 198 7.57 9.54 -19.33
C SER A 198 8.56 9.69 -18.17
N SER A 199 8.41 10.74 -17.37
CA SER A 199 9.23 10.91 -16.15
C SER A 199 8.90 9.89 -15.06
N ASN A 200 7.64 9.43 -15.00
CA ASN A 200 7.17 8.49 -13.97
C ASN A 200 6.04 7.60 -14.46
N GLU A 201 5.75 6.52 -13.73
CA GLU A 201 4.71 5.55 -14.12
C GLU A 201 3.31 6.16 -14.19
N ASN A 202 3.04 7.19 -13.37
CA ASN A 202 1.72 7.82 -13.36
C ASN A 202 1.47 8.61 -14.65
N SER A 203 2.45 9.36 -15.14
CA SER A 203 2.34 10.09 -16.40
C SER A 203 2.24 9.13 -17.60
N ALA A 204 3.01 8.03 -17.62
CA ALA A 204 2.83 6.97 -18.62
C ALA A 204 1.40 6.42 -18.62
N ARG A 205 0.88 6.05 -17.45
CA ARG A 205 -0.50 5.56 -17.26
C ARG A 205 -1.52 6.57 -17.79
N CYS A 206 -1.38 7.84 -17.41
CA CYS A 206 -2.32 8.89 -17.77
C CYS A 206 -2.38 9.08 -19.29
N PHE A 207 -1.23 9.18 -19.97
CA PHE A 207 -1.22 9.31 -21.42
C PHE A 207 -1.72 8.06 -22.12
N VAL A 208 -1.19 6.88 -21.78
CA VAL A 208 -1.51 5.65 -22.49
C VAL A 208 -3.01 5.32 -22.36
N LEU A 209 -3.61 5.44 -21.18
CA LEU A 209 -5.04 5.22 -21.00
C LEU A 209 -5.90 6.28 -21.70
N SER A 210 -5.55 7.56 -21.56
CA SER A 210 -6.32 8.66 -22.16
C SER A 210 -6.30 8.59 -23.69
N ILE A 211 -5.13 8.34 -24.28
CA ILE A 211 -4.98 8.18 -25.73
C ILE A 211 -5.71 6.93 -26.20
N SER A 212 -5.59 5.79 -25.48
CA SER A 212 -6.33 4.57 -25.82
C SER A 212 -7.84 4.78 -25.89
N ARG A 213 -8.39 5.59 -24.98
CA ARG A 213 -9.82 5.91 -24.98
C ARG A 213 -10.22 6.83 -26.12
N LEU A 214 -9.38 7.82 -26.46
CA LEU A 214 -9.66 8.73 -27.59
C LEU A 214 -9.48 8.04 -28.95
N CYS A 215 -8.66 7.00 -29.01
CA CYS A 215 -8.45 6.15 -30.19
C CYS A 215 -9.28 4.86 -30.17
N GLU A 216 -10.28 4.73 -29.30
CA GLU A 216 -11.03 3.48 -29.13
C GLU A 216 -11.69 3.04 -30.44
N GLY A 217 -11.40 1.80 -30.85
CA GLY A 217 -11.87 1.22 -32.12
C GLY A 217 -11.16 1.72 -33.38
N LYS A 218 -10.18 2.62 -33.26
CA LYS A 218 -9.40 3.16 -34.39
C LYS A 218 -7.94 2.72 -34.39
N ALA A 219 -7.33 2.65 -33.20
CA ALA A 219 -5.93 2.27 -33.05
C ALA A 219 -5.77 0.92 -32.35
N ASP A 220 -4.83 0.11 -32.83
CA ASP A 220 -4.42 -1.13 -32.20
C ASP A 220 -3.55 -0.88 -30.95
N GLY A 221 -3.49 -1.87 -30.06
CA GLY A 221 -2.63 -1.81 -28.86
C GLY A 221 -3.14 -0.89 -27.73
N GLY A 222 -4.33 -0.32 -27.87
CA GLY A 222 -4.98 0.47 -26.83
C GLY A 222 -5.45 -0.36 -25.63
N PHE A 223 -5.47 0.28 -24.45
CA PHE A 223 -5.97 -0.29 -23.20
C PHE A 223 -7.36 0.26 -22.86
N ARG A 224 -8.32 -0.62 -22.58
CA ARG A 224 -9.70 -0.25 -22.28
C ARG A 224 -9.93 0.13 -20.81
N SER A 225 -9.04 -0.32 -19.91
CA SER A 225 -9.19 -0.10 -18.47
C SER A 225 -7.84 0.03 -17.77
N ARG A 226 -7.85 0.66 -16.59
CA ARG A 226 -6.67 0.75 -15.72
C ARG A 226 -6.12 -0.64 -15.38
N ARG A 227 -6.99 -1.61 -15.10
CA ARG A 227 -6.59 -2.99 -14.78
C ARG A 227 -5.81 -3.64 -15.92
N GLN A 228 -6.25 -3.45 -17.17
CA GLN A 228 -5.56 -3.98 -18.34
C GLN A 228 -4.17 -3.35 -18.49
N PHE A 229 -4.07 -2.04 -18.31
CA PHE A 229 -2.78 -1.33 -18.33
C PHE A 229 -1.83 -1.81 -17.22
N GLU A 230 -2.30 -1.90 -15.97
CA GLU A 230 -1.48 -2.36 -14.84
C GLU A 230 -1.01 -3.81 -15.02
N SER A 231 -1.86 -4.68 -15.57
CA SER A 231 -1.45 -6.04 -15.93
C SER A 231 -0.36 -6.04 -16.99
N ALA A 232 -0.52 -5.26 -18.07
CA ALA A 232 0.50 -5.15 -19.12
C ALA A 232 1.81 -4.56 -18.61
N LYS A 233 1.75 -3.57 -17.71
CA LYS A 233 2.93 -3.03 -17.01
C LYS A 233 3.61 -4.08 -16.14
N GLY A 234 2.84 -4.87 -15.39
CA GLY A 234 3.38 -5.98 -14.59
C GLY A 234 4.10 -7.02 -15.45
N TRP A 235 3.48 -7.43 -16.57
CA TRP A 235 4.10 -8.32 -17.55
C TRP A 235 5.36 -7.73 -18.18
N CYS A 236 5.36 -6.44 -18.50
CA CYS A 236 6.54 -5.72 -18.98
C CYS A 236 7.69 -5.83 -17.96
N LYS A 237 7.44 -5.50 -16.68
CA LYS A 237 8.46 -5.58 -15.62
C LYS A 237 9.00 -7.00 -15.45
N LEU A 238 8.12 -8.00 -15.44
CA LEU A 238 8.50 -9.40 -15.32
C LEU A 238 9.38 -9.84 -16.50
N LYS A 239 8.96 -9.57 -17.74
CA LYS A 239 9.73 -9.92 -18.96
C LYS A 239 11.11 -9.28 -18.95
N THR A 240 11.19 -7.98 -18.70
CA THR A 240 12.47 -7.25 -18.64
C THR A 240 13.35 -7.76 -17.50
N GLY A 241 12.77 -8.06 -16.33
CA GLY A 241 13.51 -8.62 -15.19
C GLY A 241 14.05 -10.03 -15.44
N CYS A 242 13.31 -10.87 -16.15
CA CYS A 242 13.77 -12.18 -16.61
C CYS A 242 14.92 -12.05 -17.62
N GLN A 243 14.75 -11.19 -18.62
CA GLN A 243 15.76 -10.93 -19.64
C GLN A 243 17.09 -10.44 -19.03
N ARG A 244 17.04 -9.47 -18.10
CA ARG A 244 18.24 -8.95 -17.42
C ARG A 244 18.97 -10.01 -16.59
N ARG A 245 18.25 -11.01 -16.05
CA ARG A 245 18.83 -12.11 -15.25
C ARG A 245 19.25 -13.32 -16.09
N GLY A 246 19.05 -13.28 -17.41
CA GLY A 246 19.25 -14.44 -18.28
C GLY A 246 18.36 -15.62 -17.89
N SER A 247 17.20 -15.38 -17.28
CA SER A 247 16.25 -16.42 -16.88
C SER A 247 15.02 -16.41 -17.77
N THR A 248 14.43 -17.59 -17.99
CA THR A 248 13.13 -17.68 -18.63
C THR A 248 12.03 -17.27 -17.66
N MET A 249 10.88 -16.85 -18.17
CA MET A 249 9.73 -16.48 -17.35
C MET A 249 9.24 -17.68 -16.52
N GLN A 250 9.21 -18.86 -17.12
CA GLN A 250 8.86 -20.12 -16.46
C GLN A 250 9.79 -20.40 -15.29
N LYS A 251 11.10 -20.25 -15.47
CA LYS A 251 12.09 -20.43 -14.40
C LYS A 251 11.90 -19.42 -13.26
N ALA A 252 11.59 -18.17 -13.58
CA ALA A 252 11.32 -17.14 -12.57
C ALA A 252 10.05 -17.44 -11.77
N ILE A 253 8.99 -17.91 -12.42
CA ILE A 253 7.74 -18.31 -11.74
C ILE A 253 7.97 -19.54 -10.87
N LEU A 254 8.63 -20.58 -11.38
CA LEU A 254 8.96 -21.79 -10.61
C LEU A 254 9.80 -21.45 -9.37
N SER A 255 10.81 -20.59 -9.53
CA SER A 255 11.63 -20.12 -8.42
C SER A 255 10.80 -19.36 -7.37
N ALA A 256 9.87 -18.51 -7.79
CA ALA A 256 8.98 -17.80 -6.87
C ALA A 256 8.01 -18.74 -6.15
N LEU A 257 7.49 -19.77 -6.82
CA LEU A 257 6.64 -20.79 -6.22
C LEU A 257 7.38 -21.64 -5.20
N GLN A 258 8.63 -22.01 -5.50
CA GLN A 258 9.50 -22.73 -4.56
C GLN A 258 9.76 -21.90 -3.31
N GLN A 259 10.13 -20.63 -3.46
CA GLN A 259 10.32 -19.70 -2.32
C GLN A 259 9.03 -19.50 -1.52
N ALA A 260 7.88 -19.39 -2.20
CA ALA A 260 6.59 -19.28 -1.53
C ALA A 260 6.29 -20.55 -0.71
N ALA A 261 6.52 -21.73 -1.28
CA ALA A 261 6.33 -23.02 -0.62
C ALA A 261 7.23 -23.17 0.62
N GLU A 262 8.50 -22.75 0.53
CA GLU A 262 9.44 -22.74 1.65
C GLU A 262 9.03 -21.76 2.77
N SER A 263 8.34 -20.66 2.42
CA SER A 263 7.86 -19.67 3.40
C SER A 263 6.53 -20.04 4.07
N LEU A 264 5.79 -21.01 3.54
CA LEU A 264 4.56 -21.48 4.18
C LEU A 264 4.93 -22.24 5.46
N PRO A 265 4.25 -21.95 6.60
CA PRO A 265 4.51 -22.67 7.84
C PRO A 265 4.30 -24.15 7.60
N ALA A 266 5.27 -24.97 8.03
CA ALA A 266 5.15 -26.42 7.97
C ALA A 266 3.84 -26.82 8.66
N ILE A 267 2.93 -27.41 7.89
CA ILE A 267 1.67 -27.92 8.42
C ILE A 267 2.05 -28.98 9.47
N PRO A 268 1.64 -28.84 10.74
CA PRO A 268 2.00 -29.79 11.77
C PRO A 268 1.49 -31.17 11.38
N ALA A 269 2.39 -32.16 11.40
CA ALA A 269 2.13 -33.52 10.91
C ALA A 269 0.91 -34.21 11.55
N SER A 270 0.42 -33.70 12.68
CA SER A 270 -0.74 -34.20 13.41
C SER A 270 -2.09 -33.97 12.72
N GLU A 271 -2.22 -33.04 11.77
CA GLU A 271 -3.49 -32.80 11.07
C GLU A 271 -3.61 -33.59 9.75
N SER A 272 -2.48 -34.00 9.16
CA SER A 272 -2.42 -34.67 7.86
C SER A 272 -2.98 -36.11 7.85
N GLU A 273 -2.98 -36.82 8.98
CA GLU A 273 -3.50 -38.20 9.02
C GLU A 273 -5.04 -38.27 9.05
N SER A 274 -5.73 -37.21 9.47
CA SER A 274 -7.20 -37.25 9.62
C SER A 274 -7.99 -37.02 8.33
N LEU A 275 -7.37 -36.42 7.29
CA LEU A 275 -8.08 -36.03 6.05
C LEU A 275 -8.00 -37.07 4.92
N VAL A 276 -7.07 -38.02 4.98
CA VAL A 276 -6.91 -39.03 3.91
C VAL A 276 -7.84 -40.23 4.11
N ALA A 277 -8.34 -40.45 5.33
CA ALA A 277 -9.19 -41.59 5.65
C ALA A 277 -10.64 -41.49 5.09
N ASP A 278 -11.13 -40.30 4.75
CA ASP A 278 -12.54 -40.09 4.37
C ASP A 278 -12.75 -39.92 2.86
N SER A 279 -11.68 -39.85 2.05
CA SER A 279 -11.77 -39.58 0.60
C SER A 279 -11.64 -40.84 -0.29
N THR A 280 -11.30 -41.99 0.28
CA THR A 280 -11.12 -43.25 -0.49
C THR A 280 -12.42 -44.03 -0.72
N ALA A 281 -13.55 -43.64 -0.12
CA ALA A 281 -14.81 -44.37 -0.26
C ALA A 281 -15.71 -43.91 -1.43
N ALA A 282 -15.44 -42.78 -2.08
CA ALA A 282 -16.40 -42.16 -3.01
C ALA A 282 -16.01 -42.20 -4.50
N VAL A 283 -14.87 -42.77 -4.90
CA VAL A 283 -14.37 -42.70 -6.29
C VAL A 283 -14.20 -44.09 -6.91
N GLN A 284 -15.29 -44.88 -6.97
CA GLN A 284 -15.30 -46.17 -7.69
C GLN A 284 -16.38 -46.34 -8.77
N GLN A 285 -17.16 -45.31 -9.12
CA GLN A 285 -18.07 -45.40 -10.27
C GLN A 285 -18.11 -44.09 -11.05
N GLU A 286 -17.32 -44.00 -12.12
CA GLU A 286 -17.80 -43.62 -13.46
C GLU A 286 -16.63 -43.71 -14.45
N GLY A 287 -16.64 -44.79 -15.24
CA GLY A 287 -15.73 -44.95 -16.37
C GLY A 287 -16.27 -44.16 -17.57
N LEU A 288 -15.72 -42.97 -17.79
CA LEU A 288 -15.79 -42.28 -19.08
C LEU A 288 -14.38 -41.81 -19.43
N ALA A 289 -13.90 -42.23 -20.60
CA ALA A 289 -12.59 -41.91 -21.13
C ALA A 289 -12.46 -40.40 -21.38
N GLU A 290 -11.90 -39.67 -20.42
CA GLU A 290 -11.51 -38.28 -20.62
C GLU A 290 -10.24 -38.22 -21.47
N LYS A 291 -10.37 -37.64 -22.66
CA LYS A 291 -9.23 -37.23 -23.48
C LYS A 291 -8.35 -36.30 -22.65
N PRO A 292 -7.02 -36.47 -22.63
CA PRO A 292 -6.13 -35.51 -22.00
C PRO A 292 -6.34 -34.14 -22.66
N MET A 293 -6.86 -33.17 -21.91
CA MET A 293 -6.87 -31.78 -22.35
C MET A 293 -5.43 -31.31 -22.41
N ASP A 294 -4.96 -31.05 -23.62
CA ASP A 294 -3.67 -30.42 -23.86
C ASP A 294 -3.74 -28.97 -23.33
N LEU A 295 -2.87 -28.65 -22.37
CA LEU A 295 -2.85 -27.37 -21.66
C LEU A 295 -2.33 -26.22 -22.54
N PHE A 296 -1.98 -26.51 -23.80
CA PHE A 296 -1.35 -25.56 -24.74
C PHE A 296 -2.28 -25.01 -25.84
N ASP A 297 -3.56 -25.39 -25.89
CA ASP A 297 -4.53 -24.83 -26.85
C ASP A 297 -5.02 -23.40 -26.51
N PHE A 298 -4.44 -22.73 -25.49
CA PHE A 298 -4.90 -21.40 -25.06
C PHE A 298 -4.09 -20.22 -25.63
N CYS A 299 -2.98 -20.48 -26.33
CA CYS A 299 -2.03 -19.41 -26.69
C CYS A 299 -1.80 -19.14 -28.18
N ASP A 300 -2.35 -19.93 -29.10
CA ASP A 300 -2.17 -19.70 -30.54
C ASP A 300 -3.51 -19.77 -31.28
N GLU A 301 -4.27 -18.65 -31.34
CA GLU A 301 -5.09 -18.32 -32.51
C GLU A 301 -5.65 -16.87 -32.45
N LEU A 302 -4.84 -15.93 -32.92
CA LEU A 302 -5.33 -14.70 -33.55
C LEU A 302 -4.84 -14.68 -35.00
N LYS A 303 -5.34 -15.64 -35.80
CA LYS A 303 -5.35 -15.52 -37.25
C LYS A 303 -6.81 -15.57 -37.68
N GLY A 304 -7.27 -14.46 -38.23
CA GLY A 304 -8.63 -14.34 -38.71
C GLY A 304 -8.84 -15.15 -39.99
N GLU A 305 -10.07 -15.64 -40.17
CA GLU A 305 -10.72 -15.70 -41.47
C GLU A 305 -12.24 -15.95 -41.35
N SER A 306 -12.97 -15.25 -42.23
CA SER A 306 -14.31 -15.43 -42.80
C SER A 306 -15.46 -16.09 -42.02
N SER A 307 -16.56 -15.34 -41.91
CA SER A 307 -17.90 -15.79 -41.49
C SER A 307 -18.52 -16.86 -42.41
N PRO A 308 -19.38 -17.72 -41.83
CA PRO A 308 -20.64 -18.07 -42.50
C PRO A 308 -21.90 -17.89 -41.62
N LYS A 309 -23.03 -17.73 -42.32
CA LYS A 309 -24.40 -17.46 -41.86
C LYS A 309 -25.04 -18.62 -41.07
N LEU A 310 -25.68 -18.27 -39.93
CA LEU A 310 -26.96 -18.75 -39.31
C LEU A 310 -27.16 -20.29 -39.07
N PRO A 311 -28.03 -20.76 -38.14
CA PRO A 311 -29.20 -20.10 -37.55
C PRO A 311 -29.37 -20.22 -36.02
N ALA A 312 -30.46 -19.63 -35.54
CA ALA A 312 -30.87 -19.45 -34.15
C ALA A 312 -31.10 -20.77 -33.38
N ALA A 313 -30.51 -20.86 -32.18
CA ALA A 313 -30.94 -21.76 -31.11
C ALA A 313 -30.61 -21.13 -29.74
N GLN A 314 -31.58 -21.16 -28.83
CA GLN A 314 -31.49 -20.65 -27.45
C GLN A 314 -30.51 -21.48 -26.60
N PRO A 315 -29.76 -20.89 -25.66
CA PRO A 315 -29.09 -21.67 -24.63
C PRO A 315 -29.82 -21.61 -23.28
N LYS A 316 -30.05 -22.82 -22.74
CA LYS A 316 -30.43 -23.10 -21.35
C LYS A 316 -29.32 -22.64 -20.40
N ILE A 317 -29.75 -22.09 -19.27
CA ILE A 317 -28.92 -21.64 -18.15
C ILE A 317 -28.37 -22.86 -17.42
N GLY A 318 -27.04 -23.00 -17.40
CA GLY A 318 -26.28 -23.99 -16.63
C GLY A 318 -25.16 -23.32 -15.84
N GLN A 319 -24.87 -23.89 -14.68
CA GLN A 319 -24.18 -23.32 -13.52
C GLN A 319 -22.74 -22.82 -13.79
N ARG A 320 -22.30 -21.82 -13.00
CA ARG A 320 -20.89 -21.40 -12.90
C ARG A 320 -20.39 -21.48 -11.45
N PRO A 321 -19.12 -21.86 -11.25
CA PRO A 321 -18.52 -22.00 -9.93
C PRO A 321 -18.09 -20.66 -9.35
N SER A 322 -17.98 -20.68 -8.03
CA SER A 322 -17.55 -19.63 -7.09
C SER A 322 -16.14 -19.08 -7.38
N THR A 323 -16.01 -17.75 -7.43
CA THR A 323 -14.72 -17.05 -7.45
C THR A 323 -14.54 -16.14 -6.25
N THR A 324 -13.33 -16.18 -5.71
CA THR A 324 -12.81 -15.65 -4.46
C THR A 324 -12.60 -14.12 -4.45
N SER A 325 -12.92 -13.53 -3.30
CA SER A 325 -12.40 -12.30 -2.64
C SER A 325 -11.75 -11.16 -3.47
N LEU A 326 -12.41 -9.99 -3.51
CA LEU A 326 -11.86 -8.68 -3.93
C LEU A 326 -12.33 -7.55 -2.99
N ALA A 327 -11.87 -7.55 -1.73
CA ALA A 327 -12.30 -6.57 -0.72
C ALA A 327 -11.29 -5.43 -0.41
N ALA A 328 -10.14 -5.34 -1.10
CA ALA A 328 -9.04 -4.49 -0.64
C ALA A 328 -8.95 -3.06 -1.24
N VAL A 329 -9.70 -2.70 -2.29
CA VAL A 329 -9.38 -1.49 -3.10
C VAL A 329 -10.21 -0.24 -2.76
N SER A 330 -11.31 -0.35 -2.01
CA SER A 330 -12.28 0.76 -1.90
C SER A 330 -11.98 1.85 -0.86
N ARG A 331 -10.88 1.79 -0.10
CA ARG A 331 -10.62 2.74 1.00
C ARG A 331 -9.88 4.04 0.61
N GLY A 332 -9.31 4.13 -0.61
CA GLY A 332 -8.39 5.22 -0.96
C GLY A 332 -8.99 6.48 -1.58
N LEU A 333 -10.23 6.44 -2.13
CA LEU A 333 -10.68 7.50 -3.05
C LEU A 333 -11.45 8.66 -2.40
N THR A 334 -12.09 8.44 -1.24
CA THR A 334 -12.93 9.48 -0.59
C THR A 334 -12.13 10.47 0.27
N ARG A 335 -10.84 10.23 0.51
CA ARG A 335 -10.00 11.13 1.33
C ARG A 335 -9.38 12.29 0.53
N TRP A 336 -9.34 12.20 -0.80
CA TRP A 336 -8.52 13.12 -1.63
C TRP A 336 -9.24 14.42 -2.06
N ILE A 337 -10.58 14.42 -2.16
CA ILE A 337 -11.34 15.58 -2.66
C ILE A 337 -11.91 16.45 -1.52
N SER A 338 -11.82 15.99 -0.26
CA SER A 338 -12.35 16.70 0.92
C SER A 338 -11.35 16.93 2.05
N SER A 339 -10.04 16.78 1.79
CA SER A 339 -9.01 17.10 2.79
C SER A 339 -8.71 18.60 2.78
N SER A 340 -9.62 19.40 3.33
CA SER A 340 -9.41 20.81 3.71
C SER A 340 -9.04 20.97 5.19
N SER A 341 -8.49 19.95 5.85
CA SER A 341 -8.24 20.00 7.29
C SER A 341 -6.89 19.39 7.64
N GLY A 342 -5.87 20.22 7.49
CA GLY A 342 -4.50 19.93 7.84
C GLY A 342 -3.56 20.99 7.27
N SER A 343 -3.94 22.28 7.34
CA SER A 343 -2.93 23.32 7.21
C SER A 343 -1.90 23.05 8.30
N PRO A 344 -0.59 22.94 7.98
CA PRO A 344 0.44 22.94 9.00
C PRO A 344 0.21 24.17 9.87
N ALA A 345 0.37 24.02 11.18
CA ALA A 345 0.14 25.10 12.13
C ALA A 345 1.04 26.30 11.77
N GLY A 346 0.50 27.26 11.02
CA GLY A 346 1.09 28.57 10.75
C GLY A 346 1.67 28.85 9.35
N GLY A 347 1.96 27.85 8.51
CA GLY A 347 2.70 28.09 7.25
C GLY A 347 1.80 28.22 6.01
N GLY A 348 1.80 29.37 5.35
CA GLY A 348 1.18 29.55 4.03
C GLY A 348 1.95 28.83 2.91
N TRP A 349 1.48 28.93 1.67
CA TRP A 349 2.26 28.48 0.51
C TRP A 349 3.59 29.26 0.42
N PRO A 350 4.73 28.59 0.14
CA PRO A 350 6.02 29.26 -0.04
C PRO A 350 5.95 30.32 -1.13
N ARG A 351 6.67 31.43 -0.94
CA ARG A 351 6.83 32.47 -1.97
C ARG A 351 8.19 32.38 -2.65
N PRO A 352 8.28 32.70 -3.96
CA PRO A 352 9.57 32.85 -4.63
C PRO A 352 10.50 33.80 -3.86
N GLY A 353 11.73 33.36 -3.59
CA GLY A 353 12.74 34.09 -2.83
C GLY A 353 12.84 33.70 -1.35
N GLU A 354 11.87 32.97 -0.80
CA GLU A 354 11.94 32.49 0.59
C GLU A 354 12.86 31.29 0.75
N THR A 355 13.43 31.13 1.95
CA THR A 355 14.20 29.95 2.35
C THR A 355 13.33 29.04 3.20
N TRP A 356 13.29 27.76 2.82
CA TRP A 356 12.48 26.71 3.45
C TRP A 356 13.38 25.52 3.80
N VAL A 357 12.92 24.70 4.74
CA VAL A 357 13.61 23.49 5.19
C VAL A 357 12.95 22.28 4.54
N PHE A 358 13.74 21.52 3.79
CA PHE A 358 13.35 20.22 3.26
C PHE A 358 13.39 19.17 4.36
N THR A 359 12.24 18.56 4.64
CA THR A 359 12.05 17.59 5.75
C THR A 359 12.75 16.26 5.52
N GLY A 360 13.16 15.97 4.28
CA GLY A 360 13.82 14.71 3.92
C GLY A 360 12.86 13.52 3.76
N ILE A 361 11.54 13.71 3.90
CA ILE A 361 10.52 12.67 3.74
C ILE A 361 10.13 12.48 2.26
N VAL A 362 11.10 12.63 1.35
CA VAL A 362 10.85 12.45 -0.09
C VAL A 362 11.73 11.32 -0.58
N ASP A 363 11.08 10.27 -1.08
CA ASP A 363 11.78 9.13 -1.67
C ASP A 363 12.58 9.53 -2.92
N HIS A 364 12.11 10.52 -3.68
CA HIS A 364 12.74 10.98 -4.90
C HIS A 364 12.37 12.43 -5.26
N VAL A 365 13.37 13.27 -5.57
CA VAL A 365 13.16 14.61 -6.16
C VAL A 365 13.60 14.57 -7.63
N ASP A 366 12.68 14.86 -8.55
CA ASP A 366 12.98 14.94 -9.97
C ASP A 366 13.77 16.23 -10.27
N LEU A 367 15.09 16.11 -10.31
CA LEU A 367 16.00 17.20 -10.63
C LEU A 367 16.27 17.27 -12.13
N TYR A 368 16.19 18.47 -12.70
CA TYR A 368 16.40 18.71 -14.13
C TYR A 368 17.74 19.39 -14.35
N ARG A 369 18.53 18.88 -15.30
CA ARG A 369 19.79 19.51 -15.71
C ARG A 369 19.50 20.75 -16.55
N SER A 370 20.08 21.89 -16.19
CA SER A 370 20.06 23.08 -17.06
C SER A 370 20.84 22.79 -18.36
N ALA A 371 20.40 23.37 -19.47
CA ALA A 371 21.01 23.17 -20.80
C ALA A 371 22.51 23.54 -20.82
N ASP A 372 22.92 24.48 -19.98
CA ASP A 372 24.28 25.02 -19.93
C ASP A 372 25.28 24.09 -19.22
N SER A 373 24.83 22.94 -18.71
CA SER A 373 25.66 21.86 -18.13
C SER A 373 26.57 22.23 -16.95
N ASN A 374 26.52 23.47 -16.46
CA ASN A 374 27.34 23.98 -15.34
C ASN A 374 26.86 23.58 -13.94
N GLU A 375 25.65 23.01 -13.81
CA GLU A 375 25.11 22.51 -12.55
C GLU A 375 25.10 20.97 -12.57
N TRP A 376 25.80 20.36 -11.60
CA TRP A 376 25.93 18.91 -11.46
C TRP A 376 24.78 18.37 -10.62
N VAL A 377 24.13 17.31 -11.10
CA VAL A 377 22.96 16.70 -10.47
C VAL A 377 23.38 15.49 -9.66
N ASN A 378 23.17 15.55 -8.34
CA ASN A 378 23.11 14.36 -7.49
C ASN A 378 21.64 14.04 -7.21
N GLU A 379 21.29 12.76 -7.25
CA GLU A 379 20.03 12.26 -6.71
C GLU A 379 19.94 12.66 -5.22
N MET A 380 18.96 13.49 -4.86
CA MET A 380 18.67 13.78 -3.46
C MET A 380 17.79 12.67 -2.90
N THR A 381 18.42 11.60 -2.43
CA THR A 381 17.78 10.66 -1.50
C THR A 381 18.13 11.07 -0.08
N CYS A 382 17.17 11.66 0.64
CA CYS A 382 17.32 11.97 2.06
C CYS A 382 17.03 10.72 2.92
N ARG A 383 17.60 9.55 2.58
CA ARG A 383 17.49 8.33 3.40
C ARG A 383 18.71 8.17 4.31
N GLY A 384 19.03 9.21 5.08
CA GLY A 384 19.98 9.11 6.19
C GLY A 384 19.24 8.76 7.48
N GLN A 385 19.82 7.92 8.34
CA GLN A 385 19.30 7.62 9.70
C GLN A 385 19.04 8.88 10.56
N ASN A 386 19.54 10.05 10.15
CA ASN A 386 19.49 11.29 10.90
C ASN A 386 18.46 12.31 10.40
N SER A 387 17.60 12.00 9.41
CA SER A 387 16.57 12.93 8.91
C SER A 387 17.12 14.35 8.68
N GLU A 388 18.29 14.45 8.03
CA GLU A 388 19.04 15.70 7.94
C GLU A 388 18.22 16.74 7.18
N ARG A 389 17.70 17.72 7.93
CA ARG A 389 16.96 18.86 7.44
C ARG A 389 17.90 19.75 6.62
N ARG A 390 17.51 20.09 5.39
CA ARG A 390 18.36 20.90 4.49
C ARG A 390 17.62 22.12 4.00
N MET A 391 18.30 23.27 4.02
CA MET A 391 17.71 24.51 3.53
C MET A 391 17.71 24.55 2.00
N VAL A 392 16.61 25.07 1.46
CA VAL A 392 16.39 25.28 0.04
C VAL A 392 15.75 26.64 -0.17
N ASN A 393 16.15 27.34 -1.22
CA ASN A 393 15.53 28.57 -1.67
C ASN A 393 14.43 28.25 -2.69
N ILE A 394 13.28 28.88 -2.53
CA ILE A 394 12.15 28.73 -3.46
C ILE A 394 12.39 29.63 -4.67
N VAL A 395 12.50 29.03 -5.85
CA VAL A 395 12.72 29.75 -7.11
C VAL A 395 11.39 30.13 -7.74
N SER A 396 10.46 29.18 -7.83
CA SER A 396 9.14 29.38 -8.40
C SER A 396 8.13 28.40 -7.79
N VAL A 397 6.83 28.69 -7.89
CA VAL A 397 5.76 27.87 -7.29
C VAL A 397 4.66 27.61 -8.30
N LEU A 398 4.13 26.38 -8.30
CA LEU A 398 2.97 25.95 -9.09
C LEU A 398 1.90 25.37 -8.15
N PRO A 399 1.10 26.22 -7.49
CA PRO A 399 0.11 25.77 -6.51
C PRO A 399 -0.90 24.76 -7.08
N GLN A 400 -1.28 24.94 -8.34
CA GLN A 400 -2.24 24.06 -9.03
C GLN A 400 -1.75 22.62 -9.21
N GLN A 401 -0.43 22.41 -9.20
CA GLN A 401 0.20 21.09 -9.40
C GLN A 401 0.81 20.54 -8.10
N ASN A 402 0.63 21.25 -6.98
CA ASN A 402 1.30 20.96 -5.73
C ASN A 402 2.84 20.85 -5.87
N MET A 403 3.47 21.69 -6.70
CA MET A 403 4.91 21.65 -6.94
C MET A 403 5.58 23.00 -6.69
N VAL A 404 6.86 22.96 -6.30
CA VAL A 404 7.74 24.12 -6.18
C VAL A 404 9.09 23.83 -6.82
N GLU A 405 9.67 24.84 -7.44
CA GLU A 405 11.04 24.78 -7.92
C GLU A 405 11.96 25.21 -6.78
N ILE A 406 12.83 24.31 -6.35
CA ILE A 406 13.78 24.54 -5.26
C ILE A 406 15.18 24.70 -5.82
N ARG A 407 15.99 25.51 -5.13
CA ARG A 407 17.44 25.59 -5.29
C ARG A 407 18.08 25.30 -3.95
N GLY A 408 18.92 24.27 -3.86
CA GLY A 408 19.61 23.95 -2.61
C GLY A 408 20.54 25.06 -2.14
N THR A 409 20.73 25.20 -0.84
CA THR A 409 21.74 26.09 -0.24
C THR A 409 22.96 25.30 0.22
N ASP A 410 24.07 25.99 0.52
CA ASP A 410 25.29 25.43 1.11
C ASP A 410 25.84 24.21 0.35
N LYS A 411 25.77 23.03 0.98
CA LYS A 411 26.24 21.75 0.43
C LYS A 411 25.37 21.25 -0.74
N LEU A 412 24.21 21.86 -0.97
CA LEU A 412 23.29 21.56 -2.06
C LEU A 412 23.20 22.69 -3.10
N LYS A 413 24.14 23.64 -3.14
CA LYS A 413 24.12 24.77 -4.10
C LYS A 413 24.01 24.37 -5.58
N PHE A 414 24.36 23.12 -5.89
CA PHE A 414 24.30 22.54 -7.24
C PHE A 414 22.93 21.91 -7.57
N VAL A 415 22.05 21.78 -6.59
CA VAL A 415 20.73 21.18 -6.77
C VAL A 415 19.74 22.26 -7.16
N LYS A 416 19.09 22.06 -8.31
CA LYS A 416 17.94 22.84 -8.76
C LYS A 416 16.93 21.91 -9.43
N GLY A 417 15.66 22.01 -9.06
CA GLY A 417 14.62 21.18 -9.67
C GLY A 417 13.25 21.34 -9.05
N TRP A 418 12.29 20.57 -9.55
CA TRP A 418 10.90 20.61 -9.09
C TRP A 418 10.67 19.54 -8.03
N ALA A 419 10.11 19.95 -6.90
CA ALA A 419 9.71 19.07 -5.80
C ALA A 419 8.20 19.20 -5.55
N ARG A 420 7.56 18.11 -5.12
CA ARG A 420 6.17 18.17 -4.65
C ARG A 420 6.16 18.85 -3.28
N MET A 421 5.14 19.66 -3.01
CA MET A 421 4.94 20.29 -1.70
C MET A 421 4.41 19.32 -0.66
N VAL A 422 3.66 18.32 -1.12
CA VAL A 422 2.93 17.39 -0.29
C VAL A 422 3.19 15.98 -0.79
N ASP A 423 3.42 15.03 0.12
CA ASP A 423 3.59 13.61 -0.19
C ASP A 423 2.26 12.94 -0.58
N ASP A 424 2.30 11.64 -0.87
CA ASP A 424 1.10 10.87 -1.22
C ASP A 424 0.12 10.68 -0.03
N ASN A 425 0.56 10.94 1.21
CA ASN A 425 -0.26 10.90 2.42
C ASN A 425 -0.88 12.25 2.79
N GLY A 426 -0.55 13.33 2.09
CA GLY A 426 -1.01 14.68 2.42
C GLY A 426 -0.10 15.43 3.41
N GLN A 427 1.09 14.92 3.72
CA GLN A 427 2.08 15.57 4.59
C GLN A 427 2.96 16.54 3.81
N TRP A 428 3.23 17.70 4.40
CA TRP A 428 4.08 18.72 3.79
C TRP A 428 5.54 18.26 3.78
N LEU A 429 6.20 18.47 2.65
CA LEU A 429 7.60 18.08 2.42
C LEU A 429 8.58 19.21 2.74
N LEU A 430 8.07 20.44 2.85
CA LEU A 430 8.80 21.65 3.19
C LEU A 430 8.21 22.28 4.46
N GLU A 431 9.09 22.69 5.37
CA GLU A 431 8.78 23.47 6.57
C GLU A 431 9.37 24.88 6.45
N GLU A 432 8.71 25.88 7.04
CA GLU A 432 9.26 27.25 7.06
C GLU A 432 10.59 27.24 7.84
N ALA A 433 11.62 27.91 7.31
CA ALA A 433 12.90 27.95 7.99
C ALA A 433 12.76 28.71 9.33
N PRO A 434 13.39 28.23 10.42
CA PRO A 434 13.42 28.99 11.67
C PRO A 434 14.11 30.34 11.42
N LYS A 435 13.45 31.42 11.84
CA LYS A 435 13.94 32.80 11.69
C LYS A 435 15.13 33.10 12.57
#